data_AF-A0A410PYG2-F1
#
_entry.id   AF-A0A410PYG2-F1
#
_cell.length_a   1.000
_cell.length_b   1.000
_cell.length_c   1.000
_cell.angle_alpha   90.00
_cell.angle_beta   90.00
_cell.angle_gamma   90.00
#
_symmetry.space_group_name_H-M   'P 1'
#
loop_
_entity.id
_entity.type
_entity.pdbx_description
1 polymer ?
#
loop_
_entity_poly.entity_id
_entity_poly.type
_entity_poly.pdbx_seq_one_letter_code
_entity_poly.pdbx_strand_id
1 'polypeptide(L)'
;MEYVIGAIVGILYGGLAGFLKYIFLWRKLVKETDNTITMGAVTTRMGISYVTNVVVLLITFLIRNRIPFDFVALIIGTAFSLALTGKIFSLQKLMEKTKL
;
A
#
# COMPACT_ATOMS: atom_id res chain seq x y z
N MET A 1 4.20 -4.39 25.77
CA MET A 1 5.15 -4.26 24.64
C MET A 1 4.66 -4.97 23.38
N GLU A 2 3.95 -6.10 23.52
CA GLU A 2 3.46 -6.90 22.38
C GLU A 2 2.59 -6.11 21.38
N TYR A 3 1.73 -5.19 21.85
CA TYR A 3 0.95 -4.30 20.98
C TYR A 3 1.81 -3.35 20.13
N VAL A 4 2.86 -2.77 20.73
CA VAL A 4 3.76 -1.84 20.04
C VAL A 4 4.55 -2.60 18.97
N ILE A 5 5.04 -3.79 19.31
CA ILE A 5 5.77 -4.66 18.38
C ILE A 5 4.84 -5.10 17.25
N GLY A 6 3.62 -5.55 17.57
CA GLY A 6 2.60 -5.91 16.58
C GLY A 6 2.33 -4.78 15.59
N ALA A 7 2.12 -3.56 16.10
CA ALA A 7 1.90 -2.38 15.26
C ALA A 7 3.11 -2.06 14.35
N ILE A 8 4.33 -2.07 14.88
CA ILE A 8 5.55 -1.79 14.11
C ILE A 8 5.74 -2.85 13.01
N VAL A 9 5.61 -4.13 13.34
CA VAL A 9 5.71 -5.23 12.36
C VAL A 9 4.61 -5.09 11.32
N GLY A 10 3.40 -4.76 11.74
CA GLY A 10 2.27 -4.47 10.85
C GLY A 10 2.56 -3.34 9.87
N ILE A 11 3.12 -2.23 10.34
CA ILE A 11 3.50 -1.08 9.51
C ILE A 11 4.59 -1.45 8.51
N LEU A 12 5.63 -2.17 8.95
CA LEU A 12 6.73 -2.62 8.09
C LEU A 12 6.24 -3.57 7.02
N TYR A 13 5.44 -4.57 7.39
CA TYR A 13 4.86 -5.54 6.47
C TYR A 13 3.92 -4.87 5.46
N GLY A 14 2.98 -4.05 5.94
CA GLY A 14 2.05 -3.30 5.08
C GLY A 14 2.77 -2.30 4.19
N GLY A 15 3.86 -1.71 4.68
CA GLY A 15 4.69 -0.75 3.93
C GLY A 15 5.47 -1.43 2.82
N LEU A 16 6.09 -2.58 3.08
CA LEU A 16 6.76 -3.39 2.06
C LEU A 16 5.77 -3.84 0.97
N ALA A 17 4.60 -4.34 1.37
CA ALA A 17 3.57 -4.74 0.42
C ALA A 17 3.04 -3.55 -0.40
N GLY A 18 2.85 -2.39 0.23
CA GLY A 18 2.48 -1.15 -0.45
C GLY A 18 3.56 -0.69 -1.43
N PHE A 19 4.84 -0.76 -1.04
CA PHE A 19 5.97 -0.37 -1.88
C PHE A 19 6.11 -1.27 -3.11
N LEU A 20 5.94 -2.58 -2.95
CA LEU A 20 5.88 -3.52 -4.07
C LEU A 20 4.76 -3.13 -5.05
N LYS A 21 3.54 -2.85 -4.56
CA LYS A 21 2.44 -2.36 -5.41
C LYS A 21 2.81 -1.09 -6.15
N TYR A 22 3.46 -0.14 -5.47
CA TYR A 22 3.91 1.09 -6.09
C TYR A 22 4.89 0.84 -7.24
N ILE A 23 5.91 -0.01 -7.03
CA ILE A 23 6.87 -0.35 -8.08
C ILE A 23 6.20 -1.03 -9.27
N PHE A 24 5.34 -2.02 -9.04
CA PHE A 24 4.76 -2.83 -10.11
C PHE A 24 3.63 -2.11 -10.87
N LEU A 25 2.76 -1.39 -10.16
CA LEU A 25 1.56 -0.79 -10.76
C LEU A 25 1.77 0.67 -11.16
N TRP A 26 2.45 1.45 -10.32
CA TRP A 26 2.44 2.91 -10.40
C TRP A 26 3.70 3.48 -11.02
N ARG A 27 4.88 2.87 -10.82
CA ARG A 27 6.17 3.39 -11.35
C ARG A 27 6.16 3.64 -12.86
N LYS A 28 5.49 2.77 -13.63
CA LYS A 28 5.38 2.91 -15.08
C LYS A 28 4.46 4.08 -15.46
N LEU A 29 3.38 4.27 -14.70
CA LEU A 29 2.40 5.34 -14.90
C LEU A 29 2.93 6.73 -14.53
N VAL A 30 3.75 6.83 -13.46
CA VAL A 30 4.41 8.09 -13.08
C VAL A 30 5.39 8.55 -14.17
N LYS A 31 6.04 7.61 -14.86
CA LYS A 31 7.00 7.92 -15.93
C LYS A 31 6.37 8.19 -17.30
N GLU A 32 5.10 7.84 -17.48
CA GLU A 32 4.37 8.11 -18.73
C GLU A 32 3.93 9.58 -18.74
N THR A 33 4.18 10.27 -19.86
CA THR A 33 3.75 11.65 -20.07
C THR A 33 2.22 11.75 -20.06
N ASP A 34 1.68 12.79 -19.41
CA ASP A 34 0.24 12.99 -19.13
C ASP A 34 -0.68 12.79 -20.37
N ASN A 35 -0.19 13.03 -21.59
CA ASN A 35 -0.95 12.87 -22.82
C ASN A 35 -1.24 11.41 -23.24
N THR A 36 -0.68 10.41 -22.54
CA THR A 36 -0.86 8.98 -22.85
C THR A 36 -1.66 8.20 -21.81
N ILE A 37 -1.99 8.85 -20.68
CA ILE A 37 -2.66 8.19 -19.56
C ILE A 37 -4.17 8.16 -19.80
N THR A 38 -4.69 6.99 -20.19
CA THR A 38 -6.13 6.78 -20.32
C THR A 38 -6.77 6.52 -18.95
N MET A 39 -7.97 7.09 -18.73
CA MET A 39 -8.75 6.91 -17.49
C MET A 39 -8.94 5.42 -17.15
N GLY A 40 -9.21 4.58 -18.17
CA GLY A 40 -9.35 3.13 -18.00
C GLY A 40 -8.10 2.44 -17.45
N ALA A 41 -6.91 2.90 -17.85
CA ALA A 41 -5.65 2.34 -17.37
C ALA A 41 -5.37 2.73 -15.90
N VAL A 42 -5.91 3.86 -15.43
CA VAL A 42 -5.86 4.26 -14.01
C VAL A 42 -6.84 3.42 -13.19
N THR A 43 -8.09 3.28 -13.66
CA THR A 43 -9.14 2.52 -12.96
C THR A 43 -8.76 1.06 -12.78
N THR A 44 -8.23 0.40 -13.82
CA THR A 44 -7.80 -1.01 -13.74
C THR A 44 -6.68 -1.19 -12.71
N ARG A 45 -5.67 -0.31 -12.71
CA ARG A 45 -4.56 -0.36 -11.74
C ARG A 45 -5.04 -0.10 -10.31
N MET A 46 -6.00 0.81 -10.14
CA MET A 46 -6.62 1.08 -8.84
C MET A 46 -7.39 -0.14 -8.33
N GLY A 47 -8.15 -0.83 -9.20
CA GLY A 47 -8.78 -2.10 -8.89
C GLY A 47 -7.79 -3.18 -8.44
N ILE A 48 -6.70 -3.37 -9.19
CA ILE A 48 -5.63 -4.32 -8.82
C ILE A 48 -5.00 -3.95 -7.47
N SER A 49 -4.81 -2.65 -7.20
CA SER A 49 -4.29 -2.16 -5.92
C SER A 49 -5.20 -2.55 -4.75
N TYR A 50 -6.52 -2.38 -4.89
CA TYR A 50 -7.49 -2.78 -3.87
C TYR A 50 -7.53 -4.29 -3.66
N VAL A 51 -7.54 -5.08 -4.73
CA VAL A 51 -7.44 -6.56 -4.64
C VAL A 51 -6.18 -6.95 -3.90
N THR A 52 -5.04 -6.34 -4.23
CA THR A 52 -3.78 -6.61 -3.53
C THR A 52 -3.83 -6.19 -2.06
N ASN A 53 -4.54 -5.11 -1.69
CA ASN A 53 -4.75 -4.75 -0.27
C ASN A 53 -5.52 -5.84 0.47
N VAL A 54 -6.62 -6.32 -0.12
CA VAL A 54 -7.42 -7.41 0.45
C VAL A 54 -6.59 -8.68 0.60
N VAL A 55 -5.81 -9.06 -0.43
CA VAL A 55 -4.93 -10.24 -0.38
C VAL A 55 -3.89 -10.13 0.74
N VAL A 56 -3.24 -8.98 0.90
CA VAL A 56 -2.24 -8.78 1.96
C VAL A 56 -2.89 -8.90 3.36
N LEU A 57 -4.05 -8.28 3.56
CA LEU A 57 -4.79 -8.40 4.82
C LEU A 57 -5.29 -9.83 5.06
N LEU A 58 -5.69 -10.55 4.01
CA LEU A 58 -6.09 -11.95 4.08
C LEU A 58 -4.91 -12.84 4.50
N ILE A 59 -3.73 -12.63 3.91
CA ILE A 59 -2.50 -13.34 4.29
C ILE A 59 -2.20 -13.08 5.77
N THR A 60 -2.22 -11.82 6.19
CA THR A 60 -2.08 -11.42 7.60
C THR A 60 -3.06 -12.17 8.51
N PHE A 61 -4.32 -12.28 8.11
CA PHE A 61 -5.35 -13.00 8.86
C PHE A 61 -5.10 -14.52 8.92
N LEU A 62 -4.58 -15.12 7.85
CA LEU A 62 -4.26 -16.55 7.81
C LEU A 62 -3.09 -16.91 8.73
N ILE A 63 -2.08 -16.04 8.83
CA ILE A 63 -0.93 -16.27 9.70
C ILE A 63 -1.19 -15.93 11.17
N ARG A 64 -2.37 -15.40 11.53
CA ARG A 64 -2.68 -14.89 12.88
C ARG A 64 -2.31 -15.82 14.04
N ASN A 65 -2.48 -17.13 13.87
CA ASN A 65 -2.20 -18.14 14.91
C ASN A 65 -0.70 -18.49 15.04
N ARG A 66 0.14 -18.00 14.12
CA ARG A 66 1.60 -18.24 14.12
C ARG A 66 2.38 -17.04 14.67
N ILE A 67 1.71 -15.94 14.97
CA ILE A 67 2.35 -14.68 15.37
C ILE A 67 2.47 -14.62 16.90
N PRO A 68 3.66 -14.38 17.46
CA PRO A 68 3.87 -14.29 18.91
C PRO A 68 3.59 -12.88 19.48
N PHE A 69 2.83 -12.04 18.78
CA PHE A 69 2.49 -10.67 19.16
C PHE A 69 1.06 -10.33 18.74
N ASP A 70 0.53 -9.22 19.28
CA ASP A 70 -0.89 -8.88 19.15
C ASP A 70 -1.33 -8.71 17.69
N PHE A 71 -2.29 -9.54 17.29
CA PHE A 71 -2.82 -9.58 15.94
C PHE A 71 -3.58 -8.30 15.57
N VAL A 72 -4.29 -7.70 16.53
CA VAL A 72 -5.13 -6.51 16.30
C VAL A 72 -4.24 -5.31 15.96
N ALA A 73 -3.19 -5.08 16.75
CA ALA A 73 -2.22 -4.04 16.48
C ALA A 73 -1.52 -4.25 15.13
N LEU A 74 -1.21 -5.50 14.78
CA LEU A 74 -0.57 -5.84 13.51
C LEU A 74 -1.47 -5.55 12.31
N ILE A 75 -2.73 -6.01 12.33
CA ILE A 75 -3.65 -5.79 11.20
C ILE A 75 -3.98 -4.30 11.03
N ILE A 76 -4.12 -3.55 12.13
CA ILE A 76 -4.30 -2.09 12.10
C ILE A 76 -3.07 -1.41 11.49
N GLY A 77 -1.86 -1.76 11.94
CA GLY A 77 -0.61 -1.22 11.39
C GLY A 77 -0.44 -1.52 9.90
N THR A 78 -0.77 -2.74 9.48
CA THR A 78 -0.75 -3.14 8.07
C THR A 78 -1.76 -2.36 7.23
N ALA A 79 -3.01 -2.26 7.69
CA ALA A 79 -4.05 -1.51 6.98
C ALA A 79 -3.69 -0.02 6.85
N PHE A 80 -3.17 0.58 7.92
CA PHE A 80 -2.73 1.97 7.95
C PHE A 80 -1.62 2.22 6.91
N SER A 81 -0.57 1.39 6.91
CA SER A 81 0.57 1.53 6.00
C SER A 81 0.19 1.29 4.53
N LEU A 82 -0.71 0.34 4.26
CA LEU A 82 -1.28 0.10 2.94
C LEU A 82 -2.08 1.31 2.43
N ALA A 83 -2.91 1.91 3.29
CA ALA A 83 -3.70 3.09 2.95
C ALA A 83 -2.81 4.30 2.66
N LEU A 84 -1.75 4.51 3.45
CA LEU A 84 -0.77 5.57 3.22
C LEU A 84 -0.09 5.41 1.86
N THR A 85 0.34 4.20 1.52
CA THR A 85 1.06 3.97 0.26
C THR A 85 0.22 4.29 -0.97
N GLY A 86 -1.09 4.05 -0.92
CA GLY A 86 -2.01 4.46 -1.99
C GLY A 86 -2.08 5.98 -2.19
N LYS A 87 -1.91 6.76 -1.10
CA LYS A 87 -1.93 8.24 -1.14
C LYS A 87 -0.60 8.85 -1.58
N ILE A 88 0.52 8.12 -1.42
CA ILE A 88 1.86 8.59 -1.82
C ILE A 88 1.90 8.92 -3.32
N PHE A 89 1.25 8.13 -4.18
CA PHE A 89 1.18 8.43 -5.63
C PHE A 89 0.52 9.78 -5.91
N SER A 90 -0.63 10.06 -5.29
CA SER A 90 -1.31 11.34 -5.43
C SER A 90 -0.48 12.51 -4.90
N LEU A 91 0.21 12.31 -3.78
CA LEU A 91 1.10 13.31 -3.19
C LEU A 91 2.33 13.58 -4.06
N GLN A 92 2.94 12.56 -4.65
CA GLN A 92 4.08 12.72 -5.56
C GLN A 92 3.69 13.52 -6.80
N LYS A 93 2.56 13.20 -7.44
CA LYS A 93 2.09 13.92 -8.61
C LYS A 93 1.71 15.37 -8.29
N LEU A 94 1.16 15.62 -7.10
CA LEU A 94 0.91 16.98 -6.60
C LEU A 94 2.23 17.74 -6.36
N MET A 95 3.19 17.16 -5.65
CA MET A 95 4.50 17.79 -5.40
C MET A 95 5.28 18.08 -6.69
N GLU A 96 5.15 17.22 -7.70
CA GLU A 96 5.76 17.44 -9.02
C GLU A 96 5.11 18.62 -9.76
N LYS A 97 3.80 18.83 -9.60
CA LYS A 97 3.10 20.04 -10.11
C LYS A 97 3.38 21.32 -9.31
N THR A 98 3.64 21.22 -8.00
CA THR A 98 3.86 22.40 -7.13
C THR A 98 5.31 22.84 -7.06
N LYS A 99 6.26 22.09 -7.65
CA LYS A 99 7.61 22.60 -7.94
C LYS A 99 7.51 23.64 -9.07
N LEU A 100 7.11 24.85 -8.69
CA LEU A 100 7.39 26.11 -9.36
C LEU A 100 8.84 26.54 -9.06
#